data_AF-A0AAD8Y0M9-F1
#
_entry.id   AF-A0AAD8Y0M9-F1
#
_cell.length_a   1.000
_cell.length_b   1.000
_cell.length_c   1.000
_cell.angle_alpha   90.00
_cell.angle_beta   90.00
_cell.angle_gamma   90.00
#
_symmetry.space_group_name_H-M   'P 1'
#
loop_
_entity.id
_entity.type
_entity.pdbx_description
1 polymer ?
#
loop_
_entity_poly.entity_id
_entity_poly.type
_entity_poly.pdbx_seq_one_letter_code
_entity_poly.pdbx_strand_id
1 'polypeptide(L)'
;MGVAEDTCGFHYHSGSELRLKLQERRIVFIGDSSVRKLYHSFCRFAGDLTAGGYEGTSTSHSDASTSFGSTSLEFKWAPLSVDIITKIKSTKASFSREREGGPAIIIAGGGVWDKLHLSVTDEDQSSQEETIKTLASELKSMRKMFEASVVWFVPPIINTVALNSDEKRSQISEGNIEEMRRMYHELGVPQSASFILDGPHFTQDRVSDSFDGVHYPNHVYDAGSQIVLNALDQLWGGDMNKSIITRSYLPATSSLINPYLGMMMLCFVLIGLFYFDGYFGVGYLAQFFVKKMSLSPSELYKDAFDHHPVSTAQDQTSKVEYNESVGLTGRSSSSLSRRR
;
A
#
# COMPACT_ATOMS: atom_id res chain seq x y z
N MET A 1 2.21 -24.89 29.95
CA MET A 1 2.94 -23.73 29.43
C MET A 1 2.98 -23.89 27.93
N GLY A 2 2.19 -23.10 27.19
CA GLY A 2 2.19 -23.12 25.73
C GLY A 2 3.47 -22.48 25.22
N VAL A 3 4.20 -23.19 24.37
CA VAL A 3 5.30 -22.64 23.58
C VAL A 3 4.67 -21.60 22.65
N ALA A 4 5.03 -20.33 22.80
CA ALA A 4 4.67 -19.33 21.81
C ALA A 4 5.34 -19.75 20.50
N GLU A 5 4.56 -20.08 19.48
CA GLU A 5 5.08 -20.25 18.13
C GLU A 5 5.69 -18.90 17.71
N ASP A 6 7.01 -18.87 17.52
CA ASP A 6 7.73 -17.79 16.85
C ASP A 6 7.28 -17.72 15.39
N THR A 7 6.08 -17.19 15.17
CA THR A 7 5.60 -16.86 13.84
C THR A 7 6.25 -15.56 13.42
N CYS A 8 7.07 -15.62 12.38
CA CYS A 8 7.62 -14.44 11.74
C CYS A 8 6.45 -13.56 11.26
N GLY A 9 6.21 -12.42 11.92
CA GLY A 9 5.09 -11.51 11.62
C GLY A 9 5.24 -10.73 10.31
N PHE A 10 6.22 -11.08 9.48
CA PHE A 10 6.46 -10.43 8.20
C PHE A 10 5.38 -10.80 7.20
N HIS A 11 4.77 -9.81 6.60
CA HIS A 11 3.76 -9.99 5.56
C HIS A 11 3.82 -8.83 4.57
N TYR A 12 3.10 -8.99 3.47
CA TYR A 12 2.95 -7.91 2.50
C TYR A 12 1.97 -6.87 3.05
N HIS A 13 2.43 -5.63 3.17
CA HIS A 13 1.59 -4.47 3.53
C HIS A 13 0.88 -3.95 2.29
N SER A 14 -0.44 -4.09 2.26
CA SER A 14 -1.30 -3.47 1.25
C SER A 14 -1.31 -1.95 1.39
N GLY A 15 -1.67 -1.24 0.30
CA GLY A 15 -1.76 0.22 0.36
C GLY A 15 -2.81 0.75 1.35
N SER A 16 -3.88 -0.02 1.60
CA SER A 16 -4.86 0.28 2.64
C SER A 16 -4.27 0.19 4.05
N GLU A 17 -3.54 -0.89 4.34
CA GLU A 17 -2.87 -1.07 5.63
C GLU A 17 -1.84 0.02 5.85
N LEU A 18 -1.07 0.38 4.80
CA LEU A 18 -0.10 1.44 4.90
C LEU A 18 -0.74 2.79 5.25
N ARG A 19 -1.80 3.18 4.54
CA ARG A 19 -2.51 4.45 4.82
C ARG A 19 -3.02 4.52 6.25
N LEU A 20 -3.57 3.42 6.76
CA LEU A 20 -4.03 3.34 8.15
C LEU A 20 -2.86 3.44 9.14
N LYS A 21 -1.77 2.74 8.85
CA LYS A 21 -0.56 2.72 9.68
C LYS A 21 0.14 4.08 9.75
N LEU A 22 0.16 4.81 8.63
CA LEU A 22 0.79 6.12 8.51
C LEU A 22 -0.15 7.29 8.82
N GLN A 23 -1.41 7.03 9.19
CA GLN A 23 -2.38 8.09 9.49
C GLN A 23 -1.82 9.06 10.53
N GLU A 24 -1.97 10.37 10.27
CA GLU A 24 -1.44 11.48 11.08
C GLU A 24 0.07 11.48 11.30
N ARG A 25 0.83 10.73 10.49
CA ARG A 25 2.30 10.67 10.58
C ARG A 25 2.96 11.51 9.49
N ARG A 26 4.10 12.09 9.86
CA ARG A 26 5.02 12.77 8.94
C ARG A 26 6.27 11.92 8.75
N ILE A 27 6.63 11.66 7.50
CA ILE A 27 7.74 10.79 7.11
C ILE A 27 8.70 11.62 6.24
N VAL A 28 9.97 11.64 6.63
CA VAL A 28 11.00 12.43 5.94
C VAL A 28 12.06 11.51 5.37
N PHE A 29 12.32 11.64 4.06
CA PHE A 29 13.37 10.97 3.32
C PHE A 29 14.49 11.97 3.05
N ILE A 30 15.74 11.60 3.34
CA ILE A 30 16.90 12.49 3.17
C ILE A 30 18.02 11.72 2.47
N GLY A 31 18.39 12.14 1.28
CA GLY A 31 19.49 11.48 0.56
C GLY A 31 19.55 11.78 -0.92
N ASP A 32 20.21 10.88 -1.63
CA ASP A 32 20.38 10.92 -3.08
C ASP A 32 19.18 10.33 -3.84
N SER A 33 19.38 10.03 -5.13
CA SER A 33 18.38 9.46 -6.02
C SER A 33 17.90 8.07 -5.60
N SER A 34 18.71 7.27 -4.89
CA SER A 34 18.31 5.95 -4.39
C SER A 34 17.29 6.10 -3.25
N VAL A 35 17.54 7.04 -2.33
CA VAL A 35 16.55 7.39 -1.28
C VAL A 35 15.29 7.98 -1.90
N ARG A 36 15.41 8.78 -2.97
CA ARG A 36 14.24 9.27 -3.72
C ARG A 36 13.39 8.13 -4.31
N LYS A 37 14.03 7.06 -4.79
CA LYS A 37 13.28 5.89 -5.30
C LYS A 37 12.50 5.18 -4.19
N LEU A 38 13.02 5.13 -2.96
CA LEU A 38 12.24 4.69 -1.79
C LEU A 38 11.08 5.64 -1.48
N TYR A 39 11.30 6.96 -1.52
CA TYR A 39 10.22 7.95 -1.37
C TYR A 39 9.07 7.68 -2.36
N HIS A 40 9.39 7.52 -3.65
CA HIS A 40 8.37 7.21 -4.65
C HIS A 40 7.69 5.86 -4.41
N SER A 41 8.42 4.86 -3.90
CA SER A 41 7.83 3.59 -3.50
C SER A 41 6.80 3.76 -2.38
N PHE A 42 7.09 4.55 -1.36
CA PHE A 42 6.11 4.89 -0.32
C PHE A 42 4.91 5.66 -0.89
N CYS A 43 5.10 6.59 -1.83
CA CYS A 43 4.00 7.24 -2.52
C CYS A 43 3.11 6.25 -3.27
N ARG A 44 3.70 5.25 -3.97
CA ARG A 44 2.95 4.18 -4.65
C ARG A 44 2.10 3.38 -3.67
N PHE A 45 2.68 2.95 -2.55
CA PHE A 45 1.92 2.22 -1.54
C PHE A 45 0.86 3.11 -0.85
N ALA A 46 1.10 4.41 -0.71
CA ALA A 46 0.12 5.33 -0.14
C ALA A 46 -1.08 5.60 -1.07
N GLY A 47 -0.90 5.48 -2.39
CA GLY A 47 -1.98 5.52 -3.38
C GLY A 47 -1.63 6.19 -4.70
N ASP A 48 -0.46 6.78 -4.84
CA ASP A 48 0.02 7.34 -6.12
C ASP A 48 0.78 6.28 -6.93
N LEU A 49 0.04 5.46 -7.67
CA LEU A 49 0.61 4.40 -8.52
C LEU A 49 1.55 4.93 -9.62
N THR A 50 1.53 6.24 -9.89
CA THR A 50 2.37 6.88 -10.93
C THR A 50 3.69 7.42 -10.39
N ALA A 51 3.88 7.45 -9.07
CA ALA A 51 5.08 7.98 -8.44
C ALA A 51 6.35 7.25 -8.92
N GLY A 52 7.35 8.04 -9.33
CA GLY A 52 8.60 7.52 -9.88
C GLY A 52 8.47 6.95 -11.29
N GLY A 53 7.39 7.29 -12.00
CA GLY A 53 7.24 7.10 -13.45
C GLY A 53 8.20 7.97 -14.27
N TYR A 54 8.04 7.96 -15.59
CA TYR A 54 8.92 8.71 -16.51
C TYR A 54 8.68 10.22 -16.38
N GLU A 55 9.44 10.88 -15.51
CA GLU A 55 9.38 12.33 -15.33
C GLU A 55 10.20 13.02 -16.42
N GLY A 56 9.56 13.32 -17.56
CA GLY A 56 10.19 14.07 -18.65
C GLY A 56 10.48 15.55 -18.34
N THR A 57 10.15 16.03 -17.13
CA THR A 57 10.20 17.47 -16.78
C THR A 57 10.46 17.78 -15.30
N SER A 58 10.63 16.79 -14.41
CA SER A 58 10.93 17.11 -13.01
C SER A 58 12.36 17.61 -12.84
N THR A 59 12.56 18.53 -11.89
CA THR A 59 13.90 18.98 -11.52
C THR A 59 14.63 17.83 -10.85
N SER A 60 15.53 17.18 -11.61
CA SER A 60 16.20 15.92 -11.22
C SER A 60 16.97 15.92 -9.89
N HIS A 61 17.12 17.07 -9.21
CA HIS A 61 17.89 17.24 -7.97
C HIS A 61 17.21 18.24 -7.00
N SER A 62 15.91 18.07 -6.71
CA SER A 62 15.16 18.96 -5.80
C SER A 62 14.45 18.21 -4.69
N ASP A 63 14.11 18.95 -3.64
CA ASP A 63 13.17 18.50 -2.61
C ASP A 63 11.79 18.23 -3.24
N ALA A 64 11.03 17.31 -2.66
CA ALA A 64 9.66 16.98 -3.04
C ALA A 64 8.79 16.75 -1.80
N SER A 65 7.49 16.93 -1.94
CA SER A 65 6.55 16.60 -0.86
C SER A 65 5.21 16.16 -1.44
N THR A 66 4.55 15.23 -0.76
CA THR A 66 3.23 14.73 -1.14
C THR A 66 2.47 14.38 0.13
N SER A 67 1.17 14.66 0.15
CA SER A 67 0.30 14.34 1.28
C SER A 67 -0.82 13.41 0.85
N PHE A 68 -1.10 12.41 1.69
CA PHE A 68 -2.16 11.42 1.50
C PHE A 68 -3.09 11.48 2.71
N GLY A 69 -4.18 12.24 2.60
CA GLY A 69 -5.04 12.56 3.75
C GLY A 69 -4.25 13.32 4.82
N SER A 70 -4.16 12.76 6.03
CA SER A 70 -3.39 13.32 7.16
C SER A 70 -1.90 12.96 7.16
N THR A 71 -1.46 12.10 6.26
CA THR A 71 -0.07 11.63 6.20
C THR A 71 0.74 12.52 5.27
N SER A 72 1.91 13.00 5.71
CA SER A 72 2.85 13.71 4.83
C SER A 72 4.11 12.88 4.56
N LEU A 73 4.51 12.83 3.29
CA LEU A 73 5.78 12.28 2.83
C LEU A 73 6.61 13.43 2.26
N GLU A 74 7.83 13.59 2.73
CA GLU A 74 8.76 14.63 2.27
C GLU A 74 10.07 14.00 1.84
N PHE A 75 10.57 14.35 0.65
CA PHE A 75 11.91 14.05 0.20
C PHE A 75 12.78 15.30 0.22
N LYS A 76 13.94 15.21 0.85
CA LYS A 76 14.97 16.25 0.88
C LYS A 76 16.17 15.77 0.09
N TRP A 77 16.48 16.46 -1.01
CA TRP A 77 17.65 16.16 -1.82
C TRP A 77 18.91 16.51 -1.03
N ALA A 78 19.72 15.49 -0.77
CA ALA A 78 20.95 15.57 0.02
C ALA A 78 21.92 14.46 -0.42
N PRO A 79 22.59 14.62 -1.57
CA PRO A 79 23.39 13.56 -2.17
C PRO A 79 24.66 13.25 -1.37
N LEU A 80 25.27 14.26 -0.74
CA LEU A 80 26.50 14.11 0.05
C LEU A 80 26.20 13.94 1.54
N SER A 81 27.11 13.29 2.26
CA SER A 81 27.00 13.11 3.73
C SER A 81 26.83 14.45 4.47
N VAL A 82 27.54 15.49 4.03
CA VAL A 82 27.44 16.85 4.57
C VAL A 82 26.07 17.50 4.29
N ASP A 83 25.46 17.19 3.14
CA ASP A 83 24.12 17.67 2.80
C ASP A 83 23.07 16.98 3.68
N ILE A 84 23.25 15.68 3.95
CA ILE A 84 22.36 14.92 4.84
C ILE A 84 22.38 15.53 6.24
N ILE A 85 23.57 15.84 6.77
CA ILE A 85 23.73 16.54 8.06
C ILE A 85 22.99 17.89 8.03
N THR A 86 23.17 18.67 6.97
CA THR A 86 22.55 19.99 6.82
C THR A 86 21.02 19.88 6.81
N LYS A 87 20.46 18.93 6.04
CA LYS A 87 19.02 18.67 5.99
C LYS A 87 18.47 18.13 7.30
N ILE A 88 19.22 17.29 8.02
CA ILE A 88 18.84 16.83 9.36
C ILE A 88 18.72 18.04 10.30
N LYS A 89 19.72 18.91 10.34
CA LYS A 89 19.71 20.12 11.18
C LYS A 89 18.57 21.08 10.81
N SER A 90 18.35 21.33 9.53
CA SER A 90 17.24 22.19 9.09
C SER A 90 15.87 21.59 9.45
N THR A 91 15.75 20.26 9.37
CA THR A 91 14.54 19.52 9.74
C THR A 91 14.27 19.62 11.24
N LYS A 92 15.30 19.46 12.11
CA LYS A 92 15.19 19.72 13.56
C LYS A 92 14.63 21.12 13.83
N ALA A 93 15.21 22.11 13.17
CA ALA A 93 14.85 23.50 13.35
C ALA A 93 13.40 23.78 12.90
N SER A 94 12.92 23.15 11.81
CA SER A 94 11.53 23.32 11.37
C SER A 94 10.54 22.76 12.38
N PHE A 95 10.70 21.49 12.77
CA PHE A 95 9.77 20.85 13.72
C PHE A 95 9.78 21.51 15.10
N SER A 96 10.94 22.02 15.54
CA SER A 96 11.02 22.76 16.81
C SER A 96 10.22 24.07 16.79
N ARG A 97 10.07 24.70 15.61
CA ARG A 97 9.29 25.95 15.45
C ARG A 97 7.80 25.71 15.32
N GLU A 98 7.41 24.64 14.63
CA GLU A 98 6.01 24.33 14.32
C GLU A 98 5.18 23.99 15.56
N ARG A 99 5.81 23.59 16.68
CA ARG A 99 5.16 23.14 17.94
C ARG A 99 4.20 21.95 17.79
N GLU A 100 3.93 21.51 16.56
CA GLU A 100 3.22 20.31 16.20
C GLU A 100 4.22 19.17 16.05
N GLY A 101 4.45 18.36 17.09
CA GLY A 101 5.17 17.06 17.05
C GLY A 101 6.52 16.98 16.33
N GLY A 102 7.14 15.79 16.29
CA GLY A 102 8.30 15.50 15.43
C GLY A 102 7.92 14.72 14.17
N PRO A 103 8.90 14.34 13.32
CA PRO A 103 8.68 13.32 12.30
C PRO A 103 8.51 11.97 12.98
N ALA A 104 7.60 11.13 12.49
CA ALA A 104 7.44 9.77 13.01
C ALA A 104 8.56 8.85 12.51
N ILE A 105 8.99 9.06 11.26
CA ILE A 105 10.06 8.30 10.61
C ILE A 105 10.99 9.25 9.86
N ILE A 106 12.28 8.95 9.94
CA ILE A 106 13.30 9.52 9.05
C ILE A 106 13.99 8.37 8.33
N ILE A 107 14.04 8.43 7.00
CA ILE A 107 14.75 7.47 6.17
C ILE A 107 15.90 8.23 5.52
N ALA A 108 17.13 7.98 5.97
CA ALA A 108 18.33 8.65 5.48
C ALA A 108 19.26 7.65 4.80
N GLY A 109 19.96 8.07 3.74
CA GLY A 109 20.93 7.24 3.04
C GLY A 109 21.75 8.04 2.03
N GLY A 110 22.96 7.58 1.73
CA GLY A 110 23.89 8.25 0.81
C GLY A 110 25.23 7.53 0.76
N GLY A 111 26.23 8.17 0.14
CA GLY A 111 27.60 7.63 0.00
C GLY A 111 28.07 7.45 -1.44
N VAL A 112 27.17 7.22 -2.39
CA VAL A 112 27.55 7.06 -3.81
C VAL A 112 28.12 8.38 -4.35
N TRP A 113 27.48 9.50 -4.05
CA TRP A 113 27.96 10.82 -4.45
C TRP A 113 29.22 11.25 -3.69
N ASP A 114 29.38 10.85 -2.43
CA ASP A 114 30.60 11.12 -1.68
C ASP A 114 31.82 10.44 -2.34
N LYS A 115 31.67 9.18 -2.78
CA LYS A 115 32.71 8.48 -3.56
C LYS A 115 32.90 9.09 -4.95
N LEU A 116 31.83 9.54 -5.61
CA LEU A 116 31.93 10.13 -6.95
C LEU A 116 32.67 11.47 -6.98
N HIS A 117 32.51 12.31 -5.95
CA HIS A 117 32.95 13.71 -6.01
C HIS A 117 33.97 14.14 -4.96
N LEU A 118 34.08 13.42 -3.83
CA LEU A 118 34.89 13.87 -2.71
C LEU A 118 36.09 12.97 -2.42
N SER A 119 36.04 11.68 -2.75
CA SER A 119 36.98 10.70 -2.17
C SER A 119 38.21 10.43 -3.07
N VAL A 120 39.04 11.42 -3.32
CA VAL A 120 40.21 11.29 -4.23
C VAL A 120 41.56 11.25 -3.51
N THR A 121 41.70 11.96 -2.38
CA THR A 121 42.96 12.07 -1.62
C THR A 121 42.84 11.52 -0.20
N ASP A 122 43.98 11.29 0.46
CA ASP A 122 44.03 10.85 1.87
C ASP A 122 43.44 11.91 2.82
N GLU A 123 43.65 13.20 2.50
CA GLU A 123 43.03 14.32 3.22
C GLU A 123 41.51 14.31 3.07
N ASP A 124 41.01 14.02 1.86
CA ASP A 124 39.57 13.91 1.62
C ASP A 124 38.95 12.75 2.40
N GLN A 125 39.64 11.61 2.46
CA GLN A 125 39.19 10.45 3.23
C GLN A 125 39.09 10.80 4.72
N SER A 126 40.09 11.49 5.28
CA SER A 126 40.08 11.92 6.68
C SER A 126 38.91 12.87 6.98
N SER A 127 38.65 13.83 6.08
CA SER A 127 37.51 14.76 6.17
C SER A 127 36.16 14.03 6.06
N GLN A 128 36.08 13.03 5.21
CA GLN A 128 34.91 12.17 5.04
C GLN A 128 34.62 11.37 6.32
N GLU A 129 35.63 10.81 6.98
CA GLU A 129 35.44 10.12 8.25
C GLU A 129 34.86 11.03 9.35
N GLU A 130 35.37 12.26 9.47
CA GLU A 130 34.84 13.24 10.43
C GLU A 130 33.38 13.62 10.10
N THR A 131 33.09 13.79 8.81
CA THR A 131 31.73 14.05 8.33
C THR A 131 30.80 12.90 8.71
N ILE A 132 31.21 11.64 8.51
CA ILE A 132 30.39 10.47 8.84
C ILE A 132 30.18 10.35 10.37
N LYS A 133 31.21 10.59 11.18
CA LYS A 133 31.07 10.62 12.65
C LYS A 133 30.05 11.68 13.09
N THR A 134 30.06 12.85 12.44
CA THR A 134 29.07 13.91 12.66
C THR A 134 27.67 13.46 12.23
N LEU A 135 27.54 12.81 11.07
CA LEU A 135 26.27 12.25 10.60
C LEU A 135 25.68 11.26 11.61
N ALA A 136 26.48 10.33 12.11
CA ALA A 136 26.05 9.37 13.13
C ALA A 136 25.50 10.09 14.38
N SER A 137 26.24 11.09 14.89
CA SER A 137 25.80 11.92 16.02
C SER A 137 24.47 12.64 15.75
N GLU A 138 24.31 13.21 14.55
CA GLU A 138 23.11 13.95 14.16
C GLU A 138 21.87 13.06 14.00
N LEU A 139 22.04 11.84 13.46
CA LEU A 139 21.00 10.81 13.38
C LEU A 139 20.56 10.36 14.79
N LYS A 140 21.51 10.07 15.68
CA LYS A 140 21.23 9.71 17.07
C LYS A 140 20.49 10.85 17.79
N SER A 141 20.88 12.09 17.54
CA SER A 141 20.22 13.28 18.07
C SER A 141 18.79 13.42 17.55
N MET A 142 18.50 13.17 16.26
CA MET A 142 17.12 13.15 15.73
C MET A 142 16.24 12.15 16.47
N ARG A 143 16.72 10.91 16.58
CA ARG A 143 16.01 9.83 17.27
C ARG A 143 15.67 10.21 18.71
N LYS A 144 16.63 10.79 19.44
CA LYS A 144 16.42 11.19 20.84
C LYS A 144 15.50 12.40 20.99
N MET A 145 15.62 13.40 20.10
CA MET A 145 14.87 14.66 20.21
C MET A 145 13.38 14.50 19.94
N PHE A 146 13.02 13.63 18.99
CA PHE A 146 11.64 13.49 18.53
C PHE A 146 11.03 12.10 18.78
N GLU A 147 11.78 11.20 19.42
CA GLU A 147 11.42 9.77 19.52
C GLU A 147 11.15 9.13 18.15
N ALA A 148 11.73 9.71 17.09
CA ALA A 148 11.53 9.31 15.71
C ALA A 148 12.21 7.96 15.43
N SER A 149 11.54 7.10 14.66
CA SER A 149 12.19 5.92 14.08
C SER A 149 13.13 6.34 12.96
N VAL A 150 14.43 6.11 13.15
CA VAL A 150 15.44 6.43 12.14
C VAL A 150 15.78 5.16 11.37
N VAL A 151 15.65 5.19 10.05
CA VAL A 151 16.08 4.13 9.14
C VAL A 151 17.31 4.61 8.39
N TRP A 152 18.40 3.85 8.47
CA TRP A 152 19.55 4.07 7.60
C TRP A 152 19.44 3.15 6.38
N PHE A 153 19.36 3.74 5.19
CA PHE A 153 19.39 3.02 3.93
C PHE A 153 20.83 2.91 3.44
N VAL A 154 21.35 1.70 3.51
CA VAL A 154 22.68 1.36 2.98
C VAL A 154 22.59 1.34 1.44
N PRO A 155 23.48 2.04 0.71
CA PRO A 155 23.44 2.07 -0.75
C PRO A 155 23.39 0.66 -1.38
N PRO A 156 22.50 0.40 -2.35
CA PRO A 156 22.44 -0.87 -3.08
C PRO A 156 23.74 -1.27 -3.77
N ILE A 157 23.82 -2.52 -4.25
CA ILE A 157 24.95 -2.97 -5.08
C ILE A 157 25.01 -2.17 -6.39
N ILE A 158 26.20 -1.70 -6.74
CA ILE A 158 26.49 -1.05 -8.02
C ILE A 158 26.76 -2.10 -9.09
N ASN A 159 26.02 -2.04 -10.19
CA ASN A 159 26.36 -2.81 -11.37
C ASN A 159 27.50 -2.09 -12.12
N THR A 160 28.74 -2.36 -11.70
CA THR A 160 29.95 -1.72 -12.21
C THR A 160 30.07 -1.79 -13.74
N VAL A 161 29.63 -2.90 -14.34
CA VAL A 161 29.69 -3.12 -15.80
C VAL A 161 28.71 -2.22 -16.56
N ALA A 162 27.58 -1.88 -15.95
CA ALA A 162 26.55 -1.03 -16.54
C ALA A 162 26.79 0.48 -16.36
N LEU A 163 27.80 0.89 -15.58
CA LEU A 163 28.15 2.29 -15.43
C LEU A 163 28.57 2.89 -16.78
N ASN A 164 28.08 4.10 -17.06
CA ASN A 164 28.13 4.72 -18.39
C ASN A 164 29.35 5.61 -18.66
N SER A 165 30.23 5.82 -17.69
CA SER A 165 31.47 6.59 -17.86
C SER A 165 32.64 5.94 -17.13
N ASP A 166 33.86 6.16 -17.63
CA ASP A 166 35.07 5.63 -17.01
C ASP A 166 35.33 6.26 -15.63
N GLU A 167 34.98 7.54 -15.46
CA GLU A 167 34.98 8.21 -14.15
C GLU A 167 34.08 7.48 -13.14
N LYS A 168 32.84 7.14 -13.52
CA LYS A 168 31.97 6.39 -12.62
C LYS A 168 32.54 5.00 -12.34
N ARG A 169 33.07 4.30 -13.35
CA ARG A 169 33.67 2.98 -13.16
C ARG A 169 34.88 3.00 -12.24
N SER A 170 35.67 4.09 -12.25
CA SER A 170 36.83 4.22 -11.39
C SER A 170 36.48 4.68 -9.97
N GLN A 171 35.47 5.55 -9.82
CA GLN A 171 35.12 6.17 -8.53
C GLN A 171 34.04 5.42 -7.76
N ILE A 172 32.99 4.95 -8.43
CA ILE A 172 31.82 4.30 -7.82
C ILE A 172 31.67 2.84 -8.26
N SER A 173 32.79 2.14 -8.50
CA SER A 173 32.77 0.69 -8.63
C SER A 173 32.14 0.04 -7.38
N GLU A 174 31.62 -1.18 -7.51
CA GLU A 174 31.05 -1.89 -6.35
C GLU A 174 32.07 -2.06 -5.22
N GLY A 175 33.34 -2.31 -5.53
CA GLY A 175 34.40 -2.37 -4.52
C GLY A 175 34.55 -1.06 -3.75
N ASN A 176 34.55 0.07 -4.45
CA ASN A 176 34.66 1.39 -3.82
C ASN A 176 33.42 1.74 -2.98
N ILE A 177 32.23 1.36 -3.44
CA ILE A 177 30.99 1.57 -2.67
C ILE A 177 30.94 0.62 -1.48
N GLU A 178 31.44 -0.61 -1.57
CA GLU A 178 31.58 -1.53 -0.44
C GLU A 178 32.48 -0.94 0.66
N GLU A 179 33.61 -0.34 0.29
CA GLU A 179 34.46 0.40 1.24
C GLU A 179 33.70 1.54 1.92
N MET A 180 32.88 2.28 1.17
CA MET A 180 32.05 3.35 1.74
C MET A 180 31.02 2.80 2.73
N ARG A 181 30.36 1.67 2.42
CA ARG A 181 29.44 1.01 3.34
C ARG A 181 30.15 0.57 4.62
N ARG A 182 31.37 0.02 4.50
CA ARG A 182 32.21 -0.38 5.61
C ARG A 182 32.58 0.82 6.50
N MET A 183 32.98 1.92 5.90
CA MET A 183 33.29 3.17 6.60
C MET A 183 32.08 3.67 7.40
N TYR A 184 30.89 3.71 6.80
CA TYR A 184 29.66 4.05 7.54
C TYR A 184 29.39 3.12 8.73
N HIS A 185 29.61 1.82 8.54
CA HIS A 185 29.42 0.82 9.57
C HIS A 185 30.40 1.00 10.74
N GLU A 186 31.68 1.14 10.45
CA GLU A 186 32.76 1.31 11.44
C GLU A 186 32.62 2.63 12.22
N LEU A 187 32.14 3.68 11.57
CA LEU A 187 32.01 5.01 12.15
C LEU A 187 30.69 5.25 12.89
N GLY A 188 29.88 4.22 13.12
CA GLY A 188 28.77 4.28 14.07
C GLY A 188 27.42 4.67 13.49
N VAL A 189 27.27 4.75 12.16
CA VAL A 189 25.97 5.11 11.55
C VAL A 189 24.89 4.07 11.84
N PRO A 190 25.13 2.75 11.72
CA PRO A 190 24.11 1.76 12.04
C PRO A 190 23.61 1.81 13.49
N GLN A 191 24.52 2.02 14.44
CA GLN A 191 24.22 2.13 15.87
C GLN A 191 23.42 3.41 16.21
N SER A 192 23.42 4.37 15.29
CA SER A 192 22.65 5.61 15.40
C SER A 192 21.25 5.50 14.82
N ALA A 193 20.99 4.46 14.01
CA ALA A 193 19.67 4.16 13.47
C ALA A 193 18.82 3.29 14.42
N SER A 194 17.53 3.22 14.14
CA SER A 194 16.57 2.28 14.75
C SER A 194 16.45 1.00 13.92
N PHE A 195 16.66 1.10 12.61
CA PHE A 195 16.65 -0.02 11.67
C PHE A 195 17.59 0.25 10.50
N ILE A 196 18.17 -0.81 9.94
CA ILE A 196 19.05 -0.76 8.77
C ILE A 196 18.32 -1.40 7.60
N LEU A 197 18.07 -0.62 6.56
CA LEU A 197 17.67 -1.14 5.28
C LEU A 197 18.93 -1.49 4.48
N ASP A 198 19.29 -2.77 4.47
CA ASP A 198 20.48 -3.31 3.82
C ASP A 198 20.26 -3.42 2.29
N GLY A 199 20.65 -2.36 1.57
CA GLY A 199 20.63 -2.30 0.10
C GLY A 199 21.26 -3.51 -0.57
N PRO A 200 22.52 -3.86 -0.26
CA PRO A 200 23.19 -5.01 -0.85
C PRO A 200 22.40 -6.31 -0.71
N HIS A 201 21.87 -6.58 0.48
CA HIS A 201 21.17 -7.84 0.73
C HIS A 201 19.93 -8.03 -0.16
N PHE A 202 19.09 -7.00 -0.36
CA PHE A 202 17.90 -7.15 -1.21
C PHE A 202 18.16 -6.93 -2.71
N THR A 203 19.40 -6.62 -3.09
CA THR A 203 19.79 -6.39 -4.50
C THR A 203 20.80 -7.39 -5.06
N GLN A 204 21.42 -8.23 -4.22
CA GLN A 204 22.50 -9.16 -4.60
C GLN A 204 22.18 -10.07 -5.78
N ASP A 205 20.94 -10.56 -5.87
CA ASP A 205 20.50 -11.48 -6.93
C ASP A 205 19.88 -10.75 -8.13
N ARG A 206 19.93 -9.42 -8.13
CA ARG A 206 19.27 -8.54 -9.10
C ARG A 206 20.19 -7.48 -9.68
N VAL A 207 21.50 -7.60 -9.52
CA VAL A 207 22.49 -6.61 -10.01
C VAL A 207 22.28 -6.27 -11.48
N SER A 208 21.93 -7.26 -12.31
CA SER A 208 21.64 -7.08 -13.74
C SER A 208 20.41 -6.21 -14.03
N ASP A 209 19.50 -6.01 -13.07
CA ASP A 209 18.32 -5.16 -13.23
C ASP A 209 18.69 -3.67 -13.19
N SER A 210 19.88 -3.31 -12.68
CA SER A 210 20.39 -1.95 -12.72
C SER A 210 21.03 -1.64 -14.09
N PHE A 211 20.26 -0.99 -14.96
CA PHE A 211 20.65 -0.70 -16.35
C PHE A 211 21.68 0.42 -16.50
N ASP A 212 21.69 1.40 -15.59
CA ASP A 212 22.64 2.52 -15.61
C ASP A 212 23.79 2.35 -14.61
N GLY A 213 23.82 1.20 -13.94
CA GLY A 213 24.79 0.85 -12.92
C GLY A 213 24.44 1.30 -11.50
N VAL A 214 23.48 2.22 -11.32
CA VAL A 214 23.19 2.84 -10.02
C VAL A 214 21.75 2.57 -9.57
N HIS A 215 20.78 2.79 -10.45
CA HIS A 215 19.37 2.71 -10.10
C HIS A 215 18.80 1.34 -10.44
N TYR A 216 17.97 0.83 -9.53
CA TYR A 216 17.16 -0.36 -9.75
C TYR A 216 15.75 0.00 -10.22
N PRO A 217 15.02 -0.93 -10.85
CA PRO A 217 13.62 -0.72 -11.21
C PRO A 217 12.72 -0.55 -9.98
N ASN A 218 11.54 0.03 -10.18
CA ASN A 218 10.61 0.39 -9.10
C ASN A 218 10.24 -0.79 -8.19
N HIS A 219 10.03 -1.99 -8.74
CA HIS A 219 9.65 -3.18 -7.95
C HIS A 219 10.74 -3.63 -6.97
N VAL A 220 12.01 -3.32 -7.23
CA VAL A 220 13.12 -3.63 -6.31
C VAL A 220 13.06 -2.69 -5.10
N TYR A 221 12.81 -1.41 -5.33
CA TYR A 221 12.58 -0.44 -4.26
C TYR A 221 11.27 -0.70 -3.50
N ASP A 222 10.25 -1.27 -4.17
CA ASP A 222 9.02 -1.71 -3.51
C ASP A 222 9.27 -2.83 -2.50
N ALA A 223 10.17 -3.78 -2.81
CA ALA A 223 10.62 -4.77 -1.84
C ALA A 223 11.36 -4.12 -0.66
N GLY A 224 12.25 -3.15 -0.92
CA GLY A 224 12.93 -2.39 0.13
C GLY A 224 11.97 -1.65 1.06
N SER A 225 10.95 -1.00 0.50
CA SER A 225 9.90 -0.36 1.30
C SER A 225 9.13 -1.37 2.15
N GLN A 226 8.76 -2.54 1.60
CA GLN A 226 8.09 -3.59 2.36
C GLN A 226 8.93 -4.09 3.55
N ILE A 227 10.25 -4.19 3.39
CA ILE A 227 11.17 -4.52 4.50
C ILE A 227 11.07 -3.45 5.60
N VAL A 228 11.13 -2.17 5.24
CA VAL A 228 10.97 -1.06 6.20
C VAL A 228 9.60 -1.10 6.88
N LEU A 229 8.53 -1.35 6.13
CA LEU A 229 7.18 -1.42 6.68
C LEU A 229 7.03 -2.54 7.70
N ASN A 230 7.57 -3.72 7.42
CA ASN A 230 7.58 -4.82 8.39
C ASN A 230 8.43 -4.49 9.62
N ALA A 231 9.60 -3.85 9.45
CA ALA A 231 10.40 -3.40 10.58
C ALA A 231 9.66 -2.41 11.47
N LEU A 232 8.85 -1.52 10.89
CA LEU A 232 8.04 -0.56 11.65
C LEU A 232 6.96 -1.22 12.52
N ASP A 233 6.46 -2.40 12.15
CA ASP A 233 5.55 -3.14 13.05
C ASP A 233 6.25 -3.47 14.37
N GLN A 234 7.51 -3.88 14.30
CA GLN A 234 8.31 -4.16 15.49
C GLN A 234 8.69 -2.88 16.24
N LEU A 235 9.14 -1.85 15.52
CA LEU A 235 9.57 -0.58 16.13
C LEU A 235 8.45 0.17 16.84
N TRP A 236 7.20 0.04 16.38
CA TRP A 236 6.03 0.70 16.99
C TRP A 236 5.19 -0.22 17.88
N GLY A 237 5.72 -1.39 18.24
CA GLY A 237 5.17 -2.20 19.33
C GLY A 237 4.15 -3.28 18.92
N GLY A 238 4.13 -3.74 17.67
CA GLY A 238 3.47 -4.97 17.19
C GLY A 238 1.92 -5.01 17.24
N ASP A 239 1.30 -4.20 18.10
CA ASP A 239 -0.14 -4.29 18.43
C ASP A 239 -1.02 -3.36 17.56
N MET A 240 -0.43 -2.65 16.60
CA MET A 240 -1.18 -1.93 15.56
C MET A 240 -2.10 -2.90 14.78
N ASN A 241 -1.73 -4.18 14.63
CA ASN A 241 -2.58 -5.16 13.95
C ASN A 241 -3.89 -5.49 14.71
N LYS A 242 -3.93 -5.43 16.04
CA LYS A 242 -5.20 -5.65 16.77
C LYS A 242 -6.15 -4.46 16.63
N SER A 243 -5.63 -3.24 16.67
CA SER A 243 -6.45 -2.03 16.56
C SER A 243 -6.84 -1.73 15.10
N ILE A 244 -5.96 -2.02 14.14
CA ILE A 244 -6.21 -1.85 12.71
C ILE A 244 -7.20 -2.90 12.21
N ILE A 245 -7.10 -4.19 12.57
CA ILE A 245 -8.14 -5.17 12.19
C ILE A 245 -9.51 -4.75 12.73
N THR A 246 -9.58 -4.17 13.94
CA THR A 246 -10.84 -3.66 14.50
C THR A 246 -11.34 -2.39 13.79
N ARG A 247 -10.45 -1.53 13.27
CA ARG A 247 -10.79 -0.32 12.49
C ARG A 247 -11.07 -0.61 11.01
N SER A 248 -10.46 -1.62 10.40
CA SER A 248 -10.62 -1.99 8.99
C SER A 248 -12.01 -2.58 8.69
N TYR A 249 -12.73 -3.04 9.71
CA TYR A 249 -14.16 -3.38 9.62
C TYR A 249 -15.10 -2.22 9.91
N LEU A 250 -14.59 -1.04 10.28
CA LEU A 250 -15.38 0.18 10.25
C LEU A 250 -15.14 0.80 8.87
N PRO A 251 -16.05 0.60 7.89
CA PRO A 251 -15.90 1.28 6.62
C PRO A 251 -15.76 2.78 6.89
N ALA A 252 -14.78 3.39 6.20
CA ALA A 252 -14.64 4.84 6.14
C ALA A 252 -16.03 5.46 6.05
N THR A 253 -16.27 6.47 6.89
CA THR A 253 -17.54 7.18 7.07
C THR A 253 -18.12 7.63 5.74
N SER A 254 -18.78 6.70 5.05
CA SER A 254 -19.62 6.95 3.92
C SER A 254 -20.93 7.51 4.48
N SER A 255 -21.64 8.34 3.70
CA SER A 255 -22.91 8.93 4.09
C SER A 255 -24.04 7.91 4.40
N LEU A 256 -23.71 6.61 4.43
CA LEU A 256 -24.56 5.49 4.80
C LEU A 256 -24.66 5.29 6.32
N ILE A 257 -23.82 5.93 7.16
CA ILE A 257 -23.96 5.90 8.63
C ILE A 257 -24.89 7.03 9.10
N ASN A 258 -26.03 7.19 8.43
CA ASN A 258 -27.14 7.93 9.04
C ASN A 258 -28.11 6.90 9.62
N PRO A 259 -28.11 6.67 10.95
CA PRO A 259 -28.99 5.68 11.57
C PRO A 259 -30.47 5.95 11.28
N TYR A 260 -30.83 7.21 11.03
CA TYR A 260 -32.19 7.59 10.63
C TYR A 260 -32.54 7.10 9.22
N LEU A 261 -31.58 7.08 8.29
CA LEU A 261 -31.80 6.57 6.93
C LEU A 261 -31.97 5.04 6.93
N GLY A 262 -31.14 4.33 7.71
CA GLY A 262 -31.29 2.89 7.91
C GLY A 262 -32.63 2.53 8.55
N MET A 263 -33.05 3.29 9.56
CA MET A 263 -34.37 3.14 10.19
C MET A 263 -35.51 3.46 9.22
N MET A 264 -35.38 4.49 8.38
CA MET A 264 -36.36 4.82 7.35
C MET A 264 -36.50 3.71 6.31
N MET A 265 -35.39 3.09 5.87
CA MET A 265 -35.44 1.94 4.97
C MET A 265 -36.12 0.73 5.61
N LEU A 266 -35.86 0.44 6.89
CA LEU A 266 -36.55 -0.62 7.63
C LEU A 266 -38.06 -0.34 7.74
N CYS A 267 -38.46 0.91 8.00
CA CYS A 267 -39.87 1.31 7.97
C CYS A 267 -40.49 1.07 6.59
N PHE A 268 -39.81 1.41 5.49
CA PHE A 268 -40.31 1.15 4.15
C PHE A 268 -40.42 -0.35 3.82
N VAL A 269 -39.48 -1.17 4.30
CA VAL A 269 -39.57 -2.64 4.13
C VAL A 269 -40.72 -3.20 4.95
N LEU A 270 -40.94 -2.74 6.19
CA LEU A 270 -42.08 -3.14 7.01
C LEU A 270 -43.40 -2.73 6.36
N ILE A 271 -43.53 -1.48 5.92
CA ILE A 271 -44.69 -1.03 5.14
C ILE A 271 -44.84 -1.91 3.90
N GLY A 272 -43.75 -2.21 3.20
CA GLY A 272 -43.79 -3.08 2.04
C GLY A 272 -44.28 -4.49 2.37
N LEU A 273 -43.83 -5.10 3.47
CA LEU A 273 -44.25 -6.43 3.88
C LEU A 273 -45.72 -6.47 4.35
N PHE A 274 -46.20 -5.42 5.03
CA PHE A 274 -47.58 -5.36 5.50
C PHE A 274 -48.58 -4.94 4.42
N TYR A 275 -48.15 -4.18 3.41
CA TYR A 275 -49.03 -3.61 2.39
C TYR A 275 -48.83 -4.20 0.99
N PHE A 276 -47.68 -4.81 0.70
CA PHE A 276 -47.41 -5.57 -0.54
C PHE A 276 -47.50 -7.09 -0.31
N ASP A 277 -48.50 -7.52 0.44
CA ASP A 277 -48.87 -8.94 0.54
C ASP A 277 -49.31 -9.46 -0.85
N GLY A 278 -48.41 -10.17 -1.55
CA GLY A 278 -48.61 -11.06 -2.71
C GLY A 278 -49.25 -10.49 -4.00
N TYR A 279 -49.99 -9.39 -3.92
CA TYR A 279 -50.91 -8.87 -4.92
C TYR A 279 -51.01 -7.34 -4.85
N PHE A 280 -49.93 -6.62 -4.52
CA PHE A 280 -49.85 -5.15 -4.63
C PHE A 280 -51.09 -4.38 -4.09
N GLY A 281 -51.67 -4.79 -2.96
CA GLY A 281 -52.87 -4.14 -2.40
C GLY A 281 -54.13 -4.22 -3.29
N VAL A 282 -54.09 -4.96 -4.41
CA VAL A 282 -55.20 -5.14 -5.35
C VAL A 282 -56.38 -5.84 -4.67
N GLY A 283 -56.13 -6.71 -3.70
CA GLY A 283 -57.19 -7.34 -2.90
C GLY A 283 -58.05 -6.34 -2.13
N TYR A 284 -57.45 -5.25 -1.63
CA TYR A 284 -58.20 -4.16 -0.97
C TYR A 284 -58.87 -3.21 -1.98
N LEU A 285 -58.29 -3.02 -3.17
CA LEU A 285 -58.97 -2.32 -4.27
C LEU A 285 -60.19 -3.09 -4.77
N ALA A 286 -60.14 -4.42 -4.83
CA ALA A 286 -61.27 -5.25 -5.22
C ALA A 286 -62.47 -5.08 -4.26
N GLN A 287 -62.23 -4.86 -2.96
CA GLN A 287 -63.29 -4.57 -1.99
C GLN A 287 -64.08 -3.29 -2.34
N PHE A 288 -63.46 -2.28 -2.94
CA PHE A 288 -64.18 -1.06 -3.35
C PHE A 288 -65.18 -1.31 -4.48
N PHE A 289 -64.94 -2.32 -5.33
CA PHE A 289 -65.83 -2.64 -6.46
C PHE A 289 -66.92 -3.66 -6.09
N VAL A 290 -66.77 -4.37 -4.96
CA VAL A 290 -67.77 -5.32 -4.46
C VAL A 290 -68.71 -4.58 -3.49
N LYS A 291 -69.97 -4.37 -3.89
CA LYS A 291 -70.99 -3.63 -3.12
C LYS A 291 -71.33 -4.20 -1.72
N LYS A 292 -70.78 -5.36 -1.33
CA LYS A 292 -70.93 -5.90 0.03
C LYS A 292 -69.84 -5.31 0.93
N MET A 293 -70.20 -4.27 1.66
CA MET A 293 -69.31 -3.43 2.50
C MET A 293 -68.64 -4.12 3.71
N SER A 294 -68.52 -5.46 3.78
CA SER A 294 -67.99 -6.10 5.00
C SER A 294 -67.21 -7.40 4.81
N LEU A 295 -66.81 -7.74 3.58
CA LEU A 295 -66.03 -8.97 3.37
C LEU A 295 -64.55 -8.67 3.49
N SER A 296 -63.83 -9.36 4.38
CA SER A 296 -62.36 -9.26 4.43
C SER A 296 -61.74 -9.84 3.15
N PRO A 297 -60.50 -9.48 2.78
CA PRO A 297 -59.88 -10.00 1.54
C PRO A 297 -59.81 -11.54 1.52
N SER A 298 -59.65 -12.17 2.68
CA SER A 298 -59.68 -13.63 2.86
C SER A 298 -61.05 -14.25 2.61
N GLU A 299 -62.14 -13.55 2.91
CA GLU A 299 -63.51 -14.00 2.62
C GLU A 299 -63.85 -13.81 1.14
N LEU A 300 -63.32 -12.77 0.51
CA LEU A 300 -63.44 -12.50 -0.92
C LEU A 300 -62.78 -13.62 -1.76
N TYR A 301 -61.63 -14.11 -1.31
CA TYR A 301 -60.99 -15.28 -1.91
C TYR A 301 -61.86 -16.53 -1.78
N LYS A 302 -62.38 -16.83 -0.57
CA LYS A 302 -63.27 -17.98 -0.38
C LYS A 302 -64.53 -17.91 -1.25
N ASP A 303 -65.20 -16.76 -1.28
CA ASP A 303 -66.43 -16.56 -2.06
C ASP A 303 -66.21 -16.78 -3.57
N ALA A 304 -65.06 -16.32 -4.10
CA ALA A 304 -64.70 -16.48 -5.51
C ALA A 304 -64.47 -17.95 -5.92
N PHE A 305 -64.03 -18.80 -4.99
CA PHE A 305 -63.78 -20.22 -5.26
C PHE A 305 -64.91 -21.14 -4.80
N ASP A 306 -65.76 -20.70 -3.88
CA ASP A 306 -66.91 -21.48 -3.38
C ASP A 306 -68.10 -21.47 -4.36
N HIS A 307 -68.17 -20.52 -5.30
CA HIS A 307 -69.31 -20.36 -6.24
C HIS A 307 -69.08 -20.91 -7.65
N HIS A 308 -67.95 -21.55 -7.92
CA HIS A 308 -67.79 -22.32 -9.14
C HIS A 308 -68.17 -23.79 -8.87
N PRO A 309 -69.30 -24.31 -9.39
CA PRO A 309 -69.44 -25.75 -9.49
C PRO A 309 -68.29 -26.23 -10.37
N VAL A 310 -67.39 -27.00 -9.77
CA VAL A 310 -66.43 -27.82 -10.50
C VAL A 310 -67.27 -28.81 -11.31
N SER A 311 -67.68 -28.41 -12.51
CA SER A 311 -68.08 -29.35 -13.54
C SER A 311 -66.83 -30.15 -13.87
N THR A 312 -66.72 -31.31 -13.25
CA THR A 312 -65.88 -32.41 -13.69
C THR A 312 -66.23 -32.73 -15.14
N ALA A 313 -65.54 -32.09 -16.07
CA ALA A 313 -65.51 -32.50 -17.46
C ALA A 313 -64.58 -33.70 -17.55
N GLN A 314 -65.19 -34.87 -17.72
CA GLN A 314 -64.52 -36.09 -18.15
C GLN A 314 -63.78 -35.85 -19.47
N ASP A 315 -62.50 -36.21 -19.44
CA ASP A 315 -61.82 -37.10 -20.39
C ASP A 315 -62.15 -36.96 -21.89
N GLN A 316 -61.17 -36.51 -22.67
CA GLN A 316 -60.87 -37.10 -23.98
C GLN A 316 -59.43 -36.78 -24.41
N THR A 317 -58.55 -37.74 -24.13
CA THR A 317 -57.55 -38.30 -25.07
C THR A 317 -57.17 -37.48 -26.31
N SER A 318 -55.87 -37.16 -26.42
CA SER A 318 -55.14 -37.20 -27.69
C SER A 318 -53.67 -37.49 -27.41
N LYS A 319 -53.29 -38.76 -27.63
CA LYS A 319 -51.90 -39.23 -27.70
C LYS A 319 -51.17 -38.47 -28.81
N VAL A 320 -50.04 -37.85 -28.51
CA VAL A 320 -49.04 -37.49 -29.53
C VAL A 320 -47.89 -38.47 -29.39
N GLU A 321 -47.76 -39.27 -30.44
CA GLU A 321 -46.79 -40.31 -30.68
C GLU A 321 -45.45 -39.66 -31.06
N TYR A 322 -44.37 -40.00 -30.36
CA TYR A 322 -43.00 -39.62 -30.71
C TYR A 322 -42.27 -40.86 -31.20
N ASN A 323 -41.97 -40.87 -32.50
CA ASN A 323 -41.05 -41.76 -33.23
C ASN A 323 -40.49 -40.89 -34.37
N GLU A 324 -39.25 -40.94 -34.84
CA GLU A 324 -38.06 -41.72 -34.53
C GLU A 324 -36.90 -41.06 -35.31
N SER A 325 -35.66 -41.23 -34.82
CA SER A 325 -34.41 -41.39 -35.61
C SER A 325 -34.02 -40.41 -36.74
N VAL A 326 -32.92 -39.67 -36.55
CA VAL A 326 -31.71 -39.61 -37.43
C VAL A 326 -30.57 -39.10 -36.50
N GLY A 327 -29.37 -39.66 -36.37
CA GLY A 327 -28.61 -40.54 -37.23
C GLY A 327 -27.34 -39.83 -37.73
N LEU A 328 -26.30 -39.81 -36.88
CA LEU A 328 -24.86 -39.81 -37.20
C LEU A 328 -24.20 -38.69 -38.03
N THR A 329 -23.11 -38.16 -37.45
CA THR A 329 -21.74 -37.90 -37.98
C THR A 329 -21.18 -36.67 -37.26
N GLY A 330 -19.97 -36.56 -36.75
CA GLY A 330 -18.73 -37.34 -36.84
C GLY A 330 -17.57 -36.33 -36.83
N ARG A 331 -16.50 -36.63 -36.06
CA ARG A 331 -15.15 -35.99 -36.08
C ARG A 331 -15.04 -34.55 -35.53
N SER A 332 -13.93 -34.09 -34.96
CA SER A 332 -12.70 -34.67 -34.41
C SER A 332 -11.94 -33.56 -33.66
N SER A 333 -11.20 -33.95 -32.62
CA SER A 333 -9.92 -33.39 -32.13
C SER A 333 -9.32 -32.15 -32.83
N SER A 334 -8.79 -31.19 -32.06
CA SER A 334 -7.33 -31.10 -31.75
C SER A 334 -6.86 -29.73 -31.21
N SER A 335 -5.87 -29.83 -30.29
CA SER A 335 -4.72 -28.93 -30.00
C SER A 335 -4.99 -27.47 -29.63
N LEU A 336 -4.74 -26.99 -28.40
CA LEU A 336 -3.43 -26.77 -27.76
C LEU A 336 -2.36 -26.20 -28.71
N SER A 337 -2.16 -24.88 -28.67
CA SER A 337 -0.92 -24.25 -29.10
C SER A 337 -0.57 -23.08 -28.17
N ARG A 338 0.40 -23.35 -27.29
CA ARG A 338 1.34 -22.39 -26.72
C ARG A 338 2.25 -21.87 -27.83
N ARG A 339 2.50 -20.56 -27.88
CA ARG A 339 3.79 -19.94 -28.28
C ARG A 339 3.83 -18.57 -27.60
N ARG A 340 4.77 -18.38 -26.68
CA ARG A 340 6.15 -17.88 -26.86
C ARG A 340 6.17 -16.38 -27.01
#